data_AF-A0A7W1F2V4-F1
#
_entry.id   AF-A0A7W1F2V4-F1
#
_cell.length_a   1.000
_cell.length_b   1.000
_cell.length_c   1.000
_cell.angle_alpha   90.00
_cell.angle_beta   90.00
_cell.angle_gamma   90.00
#
_symmetry.space_group_name_H-M   'P 1'
#
loop_
_entity.id
_entity.type
_entity.pdbx_description
1 polymer ?
#
loop_
_entity_poly.entity_id
_entity_poly.type
_entity_poly.pdbx_seq_one_letter_code
_entity_poly.pdbx_strand_id
1 'polypeptide(L)'
;AIPRASFPIDRPGYHRWRKAVQARQGERASEILLASGCDAALAARVAQLVSKNAPKGDAEAQTLEDAACLVFLADELAGFAAEHPDYTREKFIDIIRRTWAKMSPAAHNLALTIPLPAHLRELVVAAVTPG
;
A
#
# COMPACT_ATOMS: atom_id res chain seq x y z
N ALA A 1 6.60 15.69 8.80
CA ALA A 1 6.78 14.22 8.66
C ALA A 1 7.57 13.69 9.85
N ILE A 2 7.44 12.41 10.21
CA ILE A 2 8.27 11.76 11.24
C ILE A 2 9.52 11.17 10.55
N PRO A 3 10.74 11.67 10.82
CA PRO A 3 11.94 11.21 10.11
C PRO A 3 12.29 9.75 10.41
N ARG A 4 12.74 8.99 9.40
CA ARG A 4 13.22 7.61 9.58
C ARG A 4 14.42 7.53 10.53
N ALA A 5 15.27 8.56 10.53
CA ALA A 5 16.47 8.65 11.38
C ALA A 5 16.15 8.77 12.87
N SER A 6 14.91 9.12 13.25
CA SER A 6 14.48 9.20 14.66
C SER A 6 14.23 7.83 15.32
N PHE A 7 14.42 6.73 14.58
CA PHE A 7 14.24 5.35 15.05
C PHE A 7 15.49 4.53 14.74
N PRO A 8 15.82 3.49 15.53
CA PRO A 8 16.96 2.62 15.26
C PRO A 8 16.99 2.11 13.81
N ILE A 9 18.18 2.05 13.19
CA ILE A 9 18.39 1.58 11.81
C ILE A 9 18.47 0.04 11.80
N ASP A 10 17.39 -0.57 12.29
CA ASP A 10 17.18 -2.01 12.30
C ASP A 10 15.75 -2.33 11.83
N ARG A 11 15.45 -3.61 11.65
CA ARG A 11 14.12 -4.07 11.23
C ARG A 11 13.03 -3.71 12.25
N PRO A 12 13.19 -3.94 13.57
CA PRO A 12 12.21 -3.50 14.57
C PRO A 12 11.96 -1.99 14.56
N GLY A 13 13.00 -1.18 14.44
CA GLY A 13 12.94 0.28 14.36
C GLY A 13 12.21 0.75 13.10
N TYR A 14 12.42 0.11 11.95
CA TYR A 14 11.62 0.37 10.75
C TYR A 14 10.13 0.11 10.98
N HIS A 15 9.77 -1.01 11.61
CA HIS A 15 8.36 -1.31 11.91
C HIS A 15 7.75 -0.33 12.90
N ARG A 16 8.49 0.10 13.93
CA ARG A 16 8.04 1.13 14.88
C ARG A 16 7.83 2.48 14.18
N TRP A 17 8.80 2.90 13.36
CA TRP A 17 8.71 4.12 12.57
C TRP A 17 7.49 4.12 11.66
N ARG A 18 7.29 3.03 10.90
CA ARG A 18 6.16 2.89 9.99
C ARG A 18 4.82 3.01 10.72
N LYS A 19 4.67 2.36 11.88
CA LYS A 19 3.46 2.48 12.71
C LYS A 19 3.25 3.91 13.21
N ALA A 20 4.31 4.59 13.65
CA ALA A 20 4.21 5.97 14.11
C ALA A 20 3.79 6.92 12.97
N VAL A 21 4.34 6.74 11.76
CA VAL A 21 3.92 7.50 10.56
C VAL A 21 2.44 7.26 10.28
N GLN A 22 1.98 6.01 10.26
CA GLN A 22 0.57 5.68 10.02
C GLN A 22 -0.36 6.34 11.04
N ALA A 23 -0.04 6.24 12.34
CA ALA A 23 -0.83 6.87 13.40
C ALA A 23 -0.92 8.40 13.20
N ARG A 24 0.22 9.06 12.96
CA ARG A 24 0.26 10.51 12.73
C ARG A 24 -0.56 10.94 11.51
N GLN A 25 -0.59 10.14 10.44
CA GLN A 25 -1.42 10.46 9.27
C GLN A 25 -2.91 10.30 9.56
N GLY A 26 -3.31 9.31 10.36
CA GLY A 26 -4.70 9.17 10.81
C GLY A 26 -5.15 10.37 11.66
N GLU A 27 -4.33 10.78 12.63
CA GLU A 27 -4.57 11.99 13.43
C GLU A 27 -4.70 13.22 12.53
N ARG A 28 -3.77 13.38 11.58
CA ARG A 28 -3.77 14.53 10.68
C ARG A 28 -5.02 14.58 9.79
N ALA A 29 -5.48 13.43 9.30
CA ALA A 29 -6.70 13.36 8.51
C ALA A 29 -7.93 13.77 9.36
N SER A 30 -8.00 13.31 10.61
CA SER A 30 -9.06 13.72 11.55
C SER A 30 -9.05 15.22 11.82
N GLU A 31 -7.88 15.79 12.14
CA GLU A 31 -7.69 17.24 12.37
C GLU A 31 -8.24 18.07 11.20
N ILE A 32 -7.92 17.67 9.96
CA ILE A 32 -8.34 18.37 8.75
C ILE A 32 -9.86 18.29 8.56
N LEU A 33 -10.44 17.09 8.74
CA LEU A 33 -11.88 16.88 8.56
C LEU A 33 -12.69 17.66 9.58
N LEU A 34 -12.31 17.62 10.86
CA LEU A 34 -12.96 18.39 11.92
C LEU A 34 -12.86 19.89 11.66
N ALA A 35 -11.68 20.39 11.26
CA ALA A 35 -11.48 21.80 10.90
C ALA A 35 -12.31 22.21 9.67
N SER A 36 -12.68 21.26 8.81
CA SER A 36 -13.52 21.49 7.63
C SER A 36 -15.02 21.38 7.92
N GLY A 37 -15.41 21.13 9.17
CA GLY A 37 -16.82 21.01 9.58
C GLY A 37 -17.44 19.63 9.39
N CYS A 38 -16.64 18.59 9.10
CA CYS A 38 -17.12 17.21 9.11
C CYS A 38 -17.42 16.76 10.54
N ASP A 39 -18.39 15.85 10.69
CA ASP A 39 -18.71 15.31 12.01
C ASP A 39 -17.60 14.39 12.57
N ALA A 40 -17.64 14.19 13.89
CA ALA A 40 -16.63 13.43 14.60
C ALA A 40 -16.62 11.94 14.25
N ALA A 41 -17.75 11.36 13.84
CA ALA A 41 -17.83 9.95 13.48
C ALA A 41 -17.12 9.69 12.15
N LEU A 42 -17.35 10.54 11.15
CA LEU A 42 -16.64 10.51 9.88
C LEU A 42 -15.14 10.74 10.07
N ALA A 43 -14.75 11.75 10.84
CA ALA A 43 -13.35 12.05 11.11
C ALA A 43 -12.63 10.86 11.79
N ALA A 44 -13.26 10.24 12.78
CA ALA A 44 -12.75 9.05 13.45
C ALA A 44 -12.63 7.86 12.49
N ARG A 45 -13.62 7.67 11.60
CA ARG A 45 -13.59 6.59 10.62
C ARG A 45 -12.45 6.75 9.63
N VAL A 46 -12.28 7.93 9.05
CA VAL A 46 -11.18 8.21 8.12
C VAL A 46 -9.82 8.05 8.82
N ALA A 47 -9.68 8.52 10.07
CA ALA A 47 -8.46 8.33 10.85
C ALA A 47 -8.10 6.84 11.01
N GLN A 48 -9.08 5.99 11.26
CA GLN A 48 -8.89 4.54 11.38
C GLN A 48 -8.41 3.91 10.06
N LEU A 49 -8.99 4.32 8.93
CA LEU A 49 -8.60 3.83 7.60
C LEU A 49 -7.18 4.28 7.22
N VAL A 50 -6.88 5.57 7.36
CA VAL A 50 -5.58 6.17 7.01
C VAL A 50 -4.46 5.62 7.89
N SER A 51 -4.73 5.40 9.18
CA SER A 51 -3.76 4.79 10.11
C SER A 51 -3.60 3.28 9.94
N LYS A 52 -4.34 2.65 9.01
CA LYS A 52 -4.34 1.20 8.78
C LYS A 52 -4.64 0.41 10.06
N ASN A 53 -5.56 0.94 10.88
CA ASN A 53 -5.98 0.35 12.16
C ASN A 53 -7.46 -0.09 12.15
N ALA A 54 -8.02 -0.30 10.96
CA ALA A 54 -9.35 -0.88 10.81
C ALA A 54 -9.37 -2.35 11.24
N PRO A 55 -10.52 -2.88 11.71
CA PRO A 55 -10.64 -4.28 12.06
C PRO A 55 -10.30 -5.20 10.88
N LYS A 56 -9.83 -6.41 11.19
CA LYS A 56 -9.62 -7.43 10.16
C LYS A 56 -10.96 -7.74 9.46
N GLY A 57 -10.96 -7.74 8.13
CA GLY A 57 -12.17 -7.99 7.33
C GLY A 57 -13.02 -6.74 7.08
N ASP A 58 -12.57 -5.55 7.48
CA ASP A 58 -13.23 -4.30 7.18
C ASP A 58 -13.24 -4.02 5.66
N ALA A 59 -14.44 -3.81 5.10
CA ALA A 59 -14.65 -3.68 3.67
C ALA A 59 -14.07 -2.38 3.06
N GLU A 60 -14.14 -1.26 3.78
CA GLU A 60 -13.58 0.01 3.29
C GLU A 60 -12.05 -0.01 3.37
N ALA A 61 -11.49 -0.62 4.42
CA ALA A 61 -10.05 -0.81 4.52
C ALA A 61 -9.53 -1.71 3.40
N GLN A 62 -10.25 -2.79 3.07
CA GLN A 62 -9.92 -3.64 1.93
C GLN A 62 -10.02 -2.87 0.61
N THR A 63 -11.09 -2.09 0.41
CA THR A 63 -11.27 -1.27 -0.80
C THR A 63 -10.13 -0.26 -0.96
N LEU A 64 -9.69 0.36 0.13
CA LEU A 64 -8.56 1.30 0.12
C LEU A 64 -7.22 0.60 -0.16
N GLU A 65 -7.01 -0.60 0.38
CA GLU A 65 -5.81 -1.40 0.08
C GLU A 65 -5.79 -1.88 -1.38
N ASP A 66 -6.94 -2.32 -1.91
CA ASP A 66 -7.13 -2.70 -3.31
C ASP A 66 -6.79 -1.52 -4.23
N ALA A 67 -7.36 -0.35 -3.98
CA ALA A 67 -7.09 0.86 -4.75
C ALA A 67 -5.60 1.22 -4.73
N ALA A 68 -4.95 1.20 -3.56
CA ALA A 68 -3.53 1.49 -3.45
C ALA A 68 -2.66 0.48 -4.21
N CYS A 69 -2.99 -0.81 -4.15
CA CYS A 69 -2.25 -1.85 -4.87
C CYS A 69 -2.44 -1.75 -6.39
N LEU A 70 -3.66 -1.43 -6.85
CA LEU A 70 -3.96 -1.24 -8.26
C LEU A 70 -3.25 -0.02 -8.84
N VAL A 71 -3.23 1.11 -8.12
CA VAL A 71 -2.44 2.30 -8.50
C VAL A 71 -0.96 1.97 -8.58
N PHE A 72 -0.42 1.25 -7.58
CA PHE A 72 0.98 0.81 -7.64
C PHE A 72 1.26 0.01 -8.92
N LEU A 73 0.40 -0.94 -9.27
CA LEU A 73 0.59 -1.75 -10.48
C LEU A 73 0.43 -0.93 -11.77
N ALA A 74 -0.57 -0.06 -11.85
CA ALA A 74 -0.92 0.69 -13.05
C ALA A 74 0.02 1.85 -13.35
N ASP A 75 0.37 2.63 -12.32
CA ASP A 75 1.00 3.93 -12.49
C ASP A 75 2.44 3.96 -11.97
N GLU A 76 2.75 3.19 -10.92
CA GLU A 76 4.01 3.33 -10.20
C GLU A 76 5.03 2.22 -10.52
N LEU A 77 4.57 1.02 -10.89
CA LEU A 77 5.43 -0.16 -11.04
C LEU A 77 6.57 0.05 -12.04
N ALA A 78 6.29 0.72 -13.16
CA ALA A 78 7.30 1.01 -14.17
C ALA A 78 8.38 1.98 -13.67
N GLY A 79 7.97 3.05 -13.00
CA GLY A 79 8.90 3.99 -12.36
C GLY A 79 9.70 3.31 -11.25
N PHE A 80 9.03 2.54 -10.40
CA PHE A 80 9.66 1.77 -9.33
C PHE A 80 10.73 0.80 -9.86
N ALA A 81 10.45 0.11 -10.96
CA ALA A 81 11.43 -0.78 -11.60
C ALA A 81 12.63 0.00 -12.17
N ALA A 82 12.39 1.15 -12.78
CA ALA A 82 13.46 2.01 -13.32
C ALA A 82 14.35 2.61 -12.22
N GLU A 83 13.79 2.91 -11.05
CA GLU A 83 14.52 3.43 -9.88
C GLU A 83 15.35 2.36 -9.14
N HIS A 84 15.06 1.07 -9.37
CA HIS A 84 15.73 -0.05 -8.71
C HIS A 84 16.35 -1.03 -9.73
N PRO A 85 17.28 -0.57 -10.60
CA PRO A 85 17.87 -1.41 -11.64
C PRO A 85 18.76 -2.53 -11.08
N ASP A 86 19.17 -2.43 -9.81
CA ASP A 86 19.97 -3.40 -9.08
C ASP A 86 19.14 -4.59 -8.54
N TYR A 87 17.81 -4.49 -8.54
CA TYR A 87 16.95 -5.58 -8.06
C TYR A 87 16.91 -6.74 -9.06
N THR A 88 17.03 -7.96 -8.53
CA THR A 88 16.88 -9.17 -9.34
C THR A 88 15.42 -9.38 -9.76
N ARG A 89 15.22 -10.19 -10.80
CA ARG A 89 13.89 -10.61 -11.24
C ARG A 89 13.08 -11.21 -10.09
N GLU A 90 13.69 -12.07 -9.28
CA GLU A 90 13.06 -12.75 -8.14
C GLU A 90 12.65 -11.75 -7.07
N LYS A 91 13.45 -10.69 -6.87
CA LYS A 91 13.12 -9.63 -5.93
C LYS A 91 11.86 -8.87 -6.35
N PHE A 92 11.74 -8.53 -7.63
CA PHE A 92 10.52 -7.91 -8.16
C PHE A 92 9.31 -8.83 -8.04
N ILE A 93 9.47 -10.12 -8.38
CA ILE A 93 8.42 -11.13 -8.22
C ILE A 93 7.95 -11.21 -6.75
N ASP A 94 8.86 -11.23 -5.77
CA ASP A 94 8.50 -11.24 -4.34
C ASP A 94 7.75 -9.98 -3.92
N ILE A 95 8.16 -8.80 -4.43
CA ILE A 95 7.45 -7.54 -4.16
C ILE A 95 6.03 -7.60 -4.71
N ILE A 96 5.87 -7.99 -5.98
CA ILE A 96 4.56 -8.09 -6.62
C ILE A 96 3.68 -9.14 -5.92
N ARG A 97 4.24 -10.29 -5.50
CA ARG A 97 3.53 -11.30 -4.69
C ARG A 97 3.00 -10.71 -3.39
N ARG A 98 3.80 -9.91 -2.70
CA ARG A 98 3.38 -9.24 -1.45
C ARG A 98 2.32 -8.18 -1.70
N THR A 99 2.34 -7.49 -2.83
CA THR A 99 1.26 -6.59 -3.25
C THR A 99 -0.02 -7.38 -3.55
N TRP A 100 0.09 -8.45 -4.34
CA TRP A 100 -1.01 -9.33 -4.69
C TRP A 100 -1.71 -9.96 -3.49
N ALA A 101 -0.96 -10.43 -2.50
CA ALA A 101 -1.50 -11.07 -1.30
C ALA A 101 -2.37 -10.15 -0.42
N LYS A 102 -2.35 -8.83 -0.64
CA LYS A 102 -3.18 -7.86 0.10
C LYS A 102 -4.49 -7.54 -0.60
N MET A 103 -4.59 -7.87 -1.89
CA MET A 103 -5.72 -7.52 -2.73
C MET A 103 -6.87 -8.54 -2.58
N SER A 104 -8.10 -8.06 -2.76
CA SER A 104 -9.28 -8.90 -2.89
C SER A 104 -9.31 -9.64 -4.24
N PRO A 105 -10.14 -10.69 -4.39
CA PRO A 105 -10.33 -11.36 -5.69
C PRO A 105 -10.83 -10.41 -6.80
N ALA A 106 -11.63 -9.41 -6.45
CA ALA A 106 -12.09 -8.41 -7.42
C ALA A 106 -10.92 -7.55 -7.92
N ALA A 107 -10.04 -7.12 -7.02
CA ALA A 107 -8.83 -6.39 -7.37
C ALA A 107 -7.82 -7.26 -8.14
N HIS A 108 -7.72 -8.55 -7.87
CA HIS A 108 -6.94 -9.49 -8.69
C HIS A 108 -7.42 -9.49 -10.15
N ASN A 109 -8.73 -9.57 -10.37
CA ASN A 109 -9.29 -9.54 -11.72
C ASN A 109 -8.99 -8.22 -12.43
N LEU A 110 -9.09 -7.08 -11.73
CA LEU A 110 -8.74 -5.78 -12.29
C LEU A 110 -7.25 -5.65 -12.58
N ALA A 111 -6.39 -6.16 -11.70
CA ALA A 111 -4.94 -6.10 -11.87
C ALA A 111 -4.48 -6.80 -13.16
N LEU A 112 -5.15 -7.89 -13.54
CA LEU A 112 -4.84 -8.64 -14.78
C LEU A 112 -5.24 -7.90 -16.07
N THR A 113 -6.08 -6.86 -15.99
CA THR A 113 -6.47 -6.06 -17.16
C THR A 113 -5.59 -4.82 -17.37
N ILE A 114 -4.70 -4.51 -16.42
CA ILE A 114 -3.82 -3.34 -16.48
C ILE A 114 -2.87 -3.45 -17.69
N PRO A 115 -2.80 -2.42 -18.56
CA PRO A 115 -1.87 -2.42 -19.68
C PRO A 115 -0.44 -2.15 -19.19
N LEU A 116 0.37 -3.20 -19.10
CA LEU A 116 1.78 -3.12 -18.74
C LEU A 116 2.73 -3.36 -19.92
N PRO A 117 3.91 -2.70 -19.94
CA PRO A 117 5.04 -3.11 -20.78
C PRO A 117 5.34 -4.61 -20.63
N ALA A 118 5.74 -5.26 -21.72
CA ALA A 118 5.88 -6.72 -21.78
C ALA A 118 6.74 -7.30 -20.63
N HIS A 119 7.90 -6.69 -20.36
CA HIS A 119 8.80 -7.16 -19.30
C HIS A 119 8.18 -7.07 -17.90
N LEU A 120 7.35 -6.06 -17.60
CA LEU A 120 6.65 -5.96 -16.29
C LEU A 120 5.46 -6.90 -16.22
N ARG A 121 4.73 -7.07 -17.33
CA ARG A 121 3.65 -8.05 -17.42
C ARG A 121 4.14 -9.45 -17.10
N GLU A 122 5.31 -9.84 -17.60
CA GLU A 122 5.93 -11.13 -17.27
C GLU A 122 6.21 -11.30 -15.78
N LEU A 123 6.65 -10.23 -15.08
CA LEU A 123 6.87 -10.27 -13.64
C LEU A 123 5.56 -10.47 -12.87
N VAL A 124 4.51 -9.77 -13.28
CA VAL A 124 3.17 -9.92 -12.68
C VAL A 124 2.64 -11.33 -12.89
N VAL A 125 2.71 -11.88 -14.11
CA VAL A 125 2.29 -13.26 -14.38
C VAL A 125 3.08 -14.25 -13.52
N ALA A 126 4.42 -14.15 -13.49
CA ALA A 126 5.26 -15.03 -12.68
C ALA A 126 5.00 -14.91 -11.17
N ALA A 127 4.56 -13.74 -10.71
CA ALA A 127 4.19 -13.53 -9.31
C ALA A 127 2.90 -14.29 -8.94
N VAL A 128 1.90 -14.35 -9.84
CA VAL A 128 0.55 -14.83 -9.53
C VAL A 128 0.28 -16.25 -9.98
N THR A 129 1.12 -16.82 -10.86
CA THR A 129 1.07 -18.25 -11.19
C THR A 129 1.60 -19.07 -10.00
N PRO A 130 0.84 -20.05 -9.49
CA PRO A 130 1.35 -20.99 -8.49
C PRO A 130 2.58 -21.72 -9.03
N GLY A 131 3.63 -21.81 -8.22
CA GLY A 131 4.80 -22.65 -8.49
C GLY A 131 4.57 -24.10 -8.11
#